data_AF-A0A2B7Y138-F1
#
_entry.id   AF-A0A2B7Y138-F1
#
_cell.length_a   1.000
_cell.length_b   1.000
_cell.length_c   1.000
_cell.angle_alpha   90.00
_cell.angle_beta   90.00
_cell.angle_gamma   90.00
#
_symmetry.space_group_name_H-M   'P 1'
#
loop_
_entity.id
_entity.type
_entity.pdbx_description
1 polymer ?
#
loop_
_entity_poly.entity_id
_entity_poly.type
_entity_poly.pdbx_seq_one_letter_code
_entity_poly.pdbx_strand_id
1 'polypeptide(L)'
;MSLIMDEANQKILNTVEEERTIRIVVDVPTNILQHDNILSAASSLVRPLVEEWEKNNNSTRLLVVDVYPRHTYIVIDVNNWRYDYSIAHQQTFPIPVYVLRLSKRSNQWVFFRRATEDQKIATTLAELHRCNGVNPTPFFADHIRGSVYLSPRTT
;
A
#
# COMPACT_ATOMS: atom_id res chain seq x y z
N MET A 1 5.80 -19.00 6.14
CA MET A 1 5.66 -18.27 4.86
C MET A 1 5.87 -19.28 3.73
N SER A 2 5.20 -19.16 2.58
CA SER A 2 5.35 -20.12 1.47
C SER A 2 6.57 -19.77 0.61
N LEU A 3 7.30 -20.75 0.06
CA LEU A 3 8.51 -20.54 -0.77
C LEU A 3 8.39 -19.46 -1.86
N ILE A 4 7.21 -19.33 -2.48
CA ILE A 4 6.94 -18.36 -3.55
C ILE A 4 6.83 -16.93 -3.01
N MET A 5 6.36 -16.79 -1.78
CA MET A 5 6.38 -15.52 -1.04
C MET A 5 7.82 -15.11 -0.75
N ASP A 6 8.68 -16.08 -0.43
CA ASP A 6 10.07 -15.84 -0.06
C ASP A 6 10.87 -15.30 -1.26
N GLU A 7 10.65 -15.82 -2.47
CA GLU A 7 11.27 -15.28 -3.70
C GLU A 7 10.83 -13.84 -4.01
N ALA A 8 9.52 -13.55 -3.89
CA ALA A 8 9.01 -12.20 -4.10
C ALA A 8 9.57 -11.24 -3.04
N ASN A 9 9.66 -11.70 -1.79
CA ASN A 9 10.19 -10.92 -0.69
C ASN A 9 11.68 -10.58 -0.89
N GLN A 10 12.50 -11.54 -1.32
CA GLN A 10 13.91 -11.27 -1.63
C GLN A 10 14.07 -10.21 -2.72
N LYS A 11 13.25 -10.26 -3.78
CA LYS A 11 13.25 -9.24 -4.83
C LYS A 11 12.89 -7.85 -4.29
N ILE A 12 11.94 -7.78 -3.37
CA ILE A 12 11.57 -6.52 -2.70
C ILE A 12 12.76 -5.98 -1.92
N LEU A 13 13.41 -6.80 -1.09
CA LEU A 13 14.56 -6.37 -0.29
C LEU A 13 15.71 -5.85 -1.17
N ASN A 14 16.06 -6.56 -2.24
CA ASN A 14 17.08 -6.10 -3.20
C ASN A 14 16.70 -4.75 -3.82
N THR A 15 15.42 -4.58 -4.19
CA THR A 15 14.92 -3.33 -4.76
C THR A 15 14.98 -2.17 -3.77
N VAL A 16 14.67 -2.42 -2.49
CA VAL A 16 14.77 -1.42 -1.43
C VAL A 16 16.23 -1.01 -1.22
N GLU A 17 17.17 -1.95 -1.31
CA GLU A 17 18.61 -1.66 -1.21
C GLU A 17 19.09 -0.76 -2.36
N GLU A 18 18.64 -1.03 -3.59
CA GLU A 18 18.98 -0.28 -4.80
C GLU A 18 18.34 1.12 -4.83
N GLU A 19 17.02 1.21 -4.65
CA GLU A 19 16.22 2.44 -4.84
C GLU A 19 16.18 3.32 -3.58
N ARG A 20 16.55 2.77 -2.42
CA ARG A 20 16.49 3.36 -1.07
C ARG A 20 15.08 3.66 -0.56
N THR A 21 14.21 4.28 -1.37
CA THR A 21 12.83 4.61 -1.05
C THR A 21 11.92 4.09 -2.16
N ILE A 22 10.94 3.25 -1.81
CA ILE A 22 9.93 2.75 -2.75
C ILE A 22 8.53 2.80 -2.17
N ARG A 23 7.55 2.76 -3.06
CA ARG A 23 6.14 2.57 -2.73
C ARG A 23 5.68 1.24 -3.28
N ILE A 24 5.17 0.37 -2.42
CA ILE A 24 4.63 -0.93 -2.80
C ILE A 24 3.11 -0.83 -2.82
N VAL A 25 2.52 -1.18 -3.96
CA VAL A 25 1.08 -1.42 -4.09
C VAL A 25 0.85 -2.92 -4.09
N VAL A 26 0.31 -3.44 -3.01
CA VAL A 26 -0.12 -4.83 -2.93
C VAL A 26 -1.49 -4.94 -3.60
N ASP A 27 -1.62 -5.80 -4.60
CA ASP A 27 -2.84 -6.03 -5.40
C ASP A 27 -3.31 -7.46 -5.16
N VAL A 28 -4.44 -7.61 -4.45
CA VAL A 28 -5.01 -8.93 -4.13
C VAL A 28 -6.47 -9.05 -4.50
N PRO A 29 -6.95 -10.25 -4.87
CA PRO A 29 -8.38 -10.47 -5.06
C PRO A 29 -9.16 -10.21 -3.76
N THR A 30 -10.20 -9.39 -3.81
CA THR A 30 -10.96 -8.98 -2.60
C THR A 30 -11.55 -10.16 -1.84
N ASN A 31 -11.91 -11.24 -2.56
CA ASN A 31 -12.53 -12.42 -1.98
C ASN A 31 -11.59 -13.28 -1.11
N ILE A 32 -10.29 -12.99 -1.05
CA ILE A 32 -9.38 -13.66 -0.11
C ILE A 32 -9.37 -12.98 1.26
N LEU A 33 -9.89 -11.75 1.35
CA LEU A 33 -9.99 -10.99 2.59
C LEU A 33 -11.33 -11.31 3.26
N GLN A 34 -11.29 -11.52 4.58
CA GLN A 34 -12.52 -11.77 5.35
C GLN A 34 -13.42 -10.54 5.33
N HIS A 35 -14.72 -10.75 5.10
CA HIS A 35 -15.69 -9.67 4.86
C HIS A 35 -16.16 -8.92 6.11
N ASP A 36 -15.89 -9.44 7.32
CA ASP A 36 -16.36 -8.82 8.56
C ASP A 36 -15.49 -7.62 8.96
N ASN A 37 -14.19 -7.68 8.65
CA ASN A 37 -13.25 -6.58 8.86
C ASN A 37 -12.13 -6.59 7.80
N ILE A 38 -12.42 -6.01 6.64
CA ILE A 38 -11.49 -6.00 5.48
C ILE A 38 -10.19 -5.26 5.83
N LEU A 39 -10.25 -4.17 6.60
CA LEU A 39 -9.07 -3.42 7.01
C LEU A 39 -8.13 -4.27 7.86
N SER A 40 -8.67 -5.00 8.84
CA SER A 40 -7.91 -5.92 9.69
C SER A 40 -7.34 -7.09 8.88
N ALA A 41 -8.14 -7.65 7.96
CA ALA A 41 -7.71 -8.73 7.08
C ALA A 41 -6.57 -8.29 6.15
N ALA A 42 -6.67 -7.11 5.53
CA ALA A 42 -5.64 -6.53 4.68
C ALA A 42 -4.35 -6.25 5.47
N SER A 43 -4.46 -5.65 6.65
CA SER A 43 -3.31 -5.40 7.54
C SER A 43 -2.62 -6.70 7.96
N SER A 44 -3.40 -7.72 8.32
CA SER A 44 -2.88 -9.03 8.73
C SER A 44 -2.21 -9.78 7.57
N LEU A 45 -2.71 -9.62 6.35
CA LEU A 45 -2.14 -10.25 5.15
C LEU A 45 -0.71 -9.76 4.87
N VAL A 46 -0.46 -8.46 4.99
CA VAL A 46 0.85 -7.84 4.67
C VAL A 46 1.80 -7.82 5.87
N ARG A 47 1.31 -8.05 7.08
CA ARG A 47 2.09 -7.96 8.32
C ARG A 47 3.37 -8.82 8.33
N PRO A 48 3.38 -10.10 7.88
CA PRO A 48 4.61 -10.89 7.88
C PRO A 48 5.73 -10.28 7.02
N LEU A 49 5.37 -9.69 5.88
CA LEU A 49 6.34 -8.99 5.02
C LEU A 49 6.86 -7.73 5.69
N VAL A 50 5.97 -6.91 6.23
CA VAL A 50 6.32 -5.67 6.91
C VAL A 50 7.28 -5.94 8.06
N GLU A 51 6.97 -6.91 8.92
CA GLU A 51 7.84 -7.31 10.04
C GLU A 51 9.21 -7.81 9.57
N GLU A 52 9.29 -8.47 8.42
CA GLU A 52 10.55 -8.91 7.84
C GLU A 52 11.37 -7.74 7.27
N TRP A 53 10.73 -6.79 6.58
CA TRP A 53 11.41 -5.59 6.08
C TRP A 53 11.96 -4.74 7.22
N GLU A 54 11.21 -4.61 8.31
CA GLU A 54 11.60 -3.88 9.51
C GLU A 54 12.78 -4.56 10.23
N LYS A 55 12.81 -5.90 10.30
CA LYS A 55 13.98 -6.66 10.78
C LYS A 55 15.24 -6.41 9.94
N ASN A 56 15.07 -6.05 8.67
CA ASN A 56 16.16 -5.67 7.76
C ASN A 56 16.43 -4.15 7.77
N ASN A 57 16.11 -3.46 8.87
CA ASN A 57 16.36 -2.02 9.09
C ASN A 57 15.63 -1.07 8.12
N ASN A 58 14.51 -1.51 7.53
CA ASN A 58 13.68 -0.63 6.71
C ASN A 58 12.52 -0.04 7.52
N SER A 59 12.28 1.26 7.38
CA SER A 59 11.08 1.89 7.94
C SER A 59 9.90 1.66 7.00
N THR A 60 8.79 1.18 7.52
CA THR A 60 7.58 0.96 6.73
C THR A 60 6.43 1.86 7.19
N ARG A 61 5.50 2.16 6.28
CA ARG A 61 4.26 2.86 6.61
C ARG A 61 3.12 2.36 5.75
N LEU A 62 2.15 1.72 6.40
CA LEU A 62 0.89 1.32 5.78
C LEU A 62 -0.02 2.56 5.63
N LEU A 63 -0.24 3.00 4.39
CA LEU A 63 -0.91 4.27 4.09
C LEU A 63 -2.40 4.10 3.76
N VAL A 64 -2.74 3.09 2.96
CA VAL A 64 -4.10 2.95 2.41
C VAL A 64 -4.48 1.48 2.28
N VAL A 65 -5.75 1.19 2.56
CA VAL A 65 -6.46 -0.01 2.12
C VAL A 65 -7.66 0.43 1.29
N ASP A 66 -7.58 0.23 -0.02
CA ASP A 66 -8.56 0.66 -1.02
C ASP A 66 -9.24 -0.55 -1.67
N VAL A 67 -10.52 -0.73 -1.37
CA VAL A 67 -11.29 -1.96 -1.60
C VAL A 67 -12.27 -1.75 -2.74
N TYR A 68 -12.11 -2.54 -3.80
CA TYR A 68 -13.05 -2.63 -4.92
C TYR A 68 -13.72 -4.01 -4.94
N PRO A 69 -14.81 -4.20 -5.71
CA PRO A 69 -15.49 -5.49 -5.79
C PRO A 69 -14.60 -6.67 -6.21
N ARG A 70 -13.57 -6.42 -7.02
CA ARG A 70 -12.68 -7.48 -7.55
C ARG A 70 -11.30 -7.51 -6.90
N HIS A 71 -10.74 -6.35 -6.59
CA HIS A 71 -9.39 -6.21 -6.08
C HIS A 71 -9.37 -5.29 -4.86
N THR A 72 -8.51 -5.61 -3.91
CA THR A 72 -8.11 -4.71 -2.83
C THR A 72 -6.66 -4.30 -3.06
N TYR A 73 -6.43 -2.99 -2.97
CA TYR A 73 -5.12 -2.38 -3.07
C TYR A 73 -4.65 -1.94 -1.69
N ILE A 74 -3.44 -2.33 -1.31
CA ILE A 74 -2.82 -1.93 -0.05
C ILE A 74 -1.56 -1.15 -0.38
N VAL A 75 -1.44 0.07 0.12
CA VAL A 75 -0.30 0.95 -0.19
C VAL A 75 0.63 1.02 1.01
N ILE A 76 1.90 0.66 0.80
CA ILE A 76 2.95 0.69 1.81
C ILE A 76 4.12 1.50 1.27
N ASP A 77 4.54 2.52 2.02
CA ASP A 77 5.80 3.21 1.76
C ASP A 77 6.92 2.52 2.54
N VAL A 78 8.06 2.32 1.88
CA VAL A 78 9.29 1.80 2.49
C VAL A 78 10.37 2.88 2.41
N ASN A 79 10.97 3.19 3.56
CA ASN A 79 12.01 4.20 3.75
C ASN A 79 11.63 5.59 3.20
N ASN A 80 10.33 5.94 3.21
CA ASN A 80 9.89 7.29 2.88
C ASN A 80 10.03 8.20 4.11
N TRP A 81 11.27 8.61 4.39
CA TRP A 81 11.62 9.52 5.49
C TRP A 81 11.11 10.94 5.28
N ARG A 82 10.74 11.30 4.04
CA ARG A 82 10.18 12.60 3.68
C ARG A 82 8.68 12.71 3.96
N TYR A 83 8.02 11.60 4.29
CA TYR A 83 6.60 11.60 4.62
C TYR A 83 6.34 12.43 5.89
N ASP A 84 5.50 13.44 5.76
CA ASP A 84 5.03 14.24 6.87
C ASP A 84 3.50 14.32 6.83
N TYR A 85 2.85 13.68 7.81
CA TYR A 85 1.39 13.59 7.89
C TYR A 85 0.70 14.96 7.92
N SER A 86 1.34 15.98 8.51
CA SER A 86 0.75 17.32 8.63
C SER A 86 0.55 17.96 7.26
N ILE A 87 1.50 17.75 6.34
CA ILE A 87 1.50 18.30 4.98
C ILE A 87 1.28 17.25 3.88
N ALA A 88 1.00 15.99 4.22
CA ALA A 88 0.89 14.89 3.25
C ALA A 88 -0.14 15.14 2.14
N HIS A 89 -1.17 15.93 2.40
CA HIS A 89 -2.15 16.39 1.41
C HIS A 89 -1.58 17.34 0.32
N GLN A 90 -0.34 17.80 0.48
CA GLN A 90 0.40 18.64 -0.47
C GLN A 90 1.60 17.87 -1.08
N GLN A 91 1.95 16.71 -0.53
CA GLN A 91 3.11 15.93 -0.93
C GLN A 91 2.80 15.09 -2.18
N THR A 92 3.08 15.66 -3.34
CA THR A 92 2.84 15.04 -4.66
C THR A 92 4.14 14.60 -5.36
N PHE A 93 5.26 14.55 -4.65
CA PHE A 93 6.53 14.13 -5.25
C PHE A 93 6.47 12.64 -5.64
N PRO A 94 7.01 12.28 -6.81
CA PRO A 94 6.99 10.89 -7.27
C PRO A 94 7.93 10.03 -6.41
N ILE A 95 7.47 8.81 -6.12
CA ILE A 95 8.26 7.74 -5.48
C ILE A 95 8.20 6.53 -6.43
N PRO A 96 9.30 5.78 -6.63
CA PRO A 96 9.28 4.56 -7.43
C PRO A 96 8.21 3.58 -6.94
N VAL A 97 7.18 3.37 -7.77
CA VAL A 97 6.09 2.44 -7.48
C VAL A 97 6.41 1.04 -8.00
N TYR A 98 6.30 0.07 -7.12
CA TYR A 98 6.33 -1.34 -7.45
C TYR A 98 5.00 -1.99 -7.05
N VAL A 99 4.55 -2.96 -7.85
CA VAL A 99 3.32 -3.70 -7.59
C VAL A 99 3.69 -5.10 -7.10
N LEU A 100 3.15 -5.48 -5.95
CA LEU A 100 3.18 -6.85 -5.44
C LEU A 100 1.79 -7.47 -5.64
N ARG A 101 1.61 -8.24 -6.71
CA ARG A 101 0.32 -8.80 -7.09
C ARG A 101 0.21 -10.26 -6.73
N LEU A 102 -0.89 -10.66 -6.08
CA LEU A 102 -1.28 -12.06 -5.98
C LEU A 102 -2.05 -12.48 -7.23
N SER A 103 -1.44 -13.31 -8.07
CA SER A 103 -2.08 -13.87 -9.26
C SER A 103 -3.21 -14.81 -8.88
N LYS A 104 -4.45 -14.50 -9.26
CA LYS A 104 -5.61 -15.40 -9.05
C LYS A 104 -5.46 -16.74 -9.77
N ARG A 105 -4.77 -16.77 -10.93
CA ARG A 105 -4.64 -17.99 -11.75
C ARG A 105 -3.64 -18.97 -11.17
N SER A 106 -2.49 -18.48 -10.72
CA SER A 106 -1.40 -19.33 -10.23
C SER A 106 -1.30 -19.37 -8.71
N ASN A 107 -2.02 -18.50 -8.00
CA ASN A 107 -1.88 -18.28 -6.56
C ASN A 107 -0.44 -17.94 -6.15
N GLN A 108 0.27 -17.22 -7.03
CA GLN A 108 1.66 -16.81 -6.85
C GLN A 108 1.78 -15.30 -6.76
N TRP A 109 2.75 -14.85 -5.97
CA TRP A 109 3.11 -13.45 -5.86
C TRP A 109 4.04 -13.04 -7.00
N VAL A 110 3.72 -11.91 -7.63
CA VAL A 110 4.50 -11.32 -8.71
C VAL A 110 4.85 -9.89 -8.32
N PHE A 111 6.14 -9.58 -8.35
CA PHE A 111 6.67 -8.26 -8.02
C PHE A 111 7.27 -7.59 -9.26
N PHE A 112 6.82 -6.37 -9.59
CA PHE A 112 7.28 -5.66 -10.79
C PHE A 112 7.18 -4.14 -10.66
N ARG A 113 8.04 -3.42 -11.39
CA ARG A 113 8.06 -1.95 -11.47
C ARG A 113 6.88 -1.41 -12.28
N ARG A 114 6.31 -0.28 -11.85
CA ARG A 114 5.26 0.43 -12.62
C ARG A 114 5.47 1.95 -12.64
N ALA A 115 6.45 2.41 -13.42
CA ALA A 115 6.89 3.81 -13.49
C ALA A 115 5.79 4.82 -13.83
N THR A 116 4.81 4.43 -14.65
CA THR A 116 3.68 5.29 -15.00
C THR A 116 2.79 5.65 -13.81
N GLU A 117 2.88 4.92 -12.70
CA GLU A 117 2.06 5.16 -11.50
C GLU A 117 2.77 6.02 -10.43
N ASP A 118 4.06 6.33 -10.58
CA ASP A 118 4.82 7.07 -9.56
C ASP A 118 4.18 8.40 -9.17
N GLN A 119 3.93 9.23 -10.19
CA GLN A 119 3.30 10.53 -10.00
C GLN A 119 1.82 10.38 -9.67
N LYS A 120 1.13 9.47 -10.35
CA LYS A 120 -0.32 9.29 -10.21
C LYS A 120 -0.71 8.86 -8.80
N ILE A 121 0.03 7.92 -8.21
CA ILE A 121 -0.25 7.45 -6.84
C ILE A 121 0.15 8.52 -5.83
N ALA A 122 1.23 9.28 -6.05
CA ALA A 122 1.56 10.42 -5.18
C ALA A 122 0.42 11.46 -5.13
N THR A 123 -0.12 11.85 -6.28
CA THR A 123 -1.27 12.75 -6.36
C THR A 123 -2.51 12.15 -5.71
N THR A 124 -2.81 10.88 -5.97
CA THR A 124 -3.96 10.18 -5.38
C THR A 124 -3.86 10.13 -3.85
N LEU A 125 -2.70 9.84 -3.28
CA LEU A 125 -2.49 9.83 -1.83
C LEU A 125 -2.66 11.21 -1.20
N ALA A 126 -2.14 12.25 -1.85
CA ALA A 126 -2.33 13.63 -1.39
C ALA A 126 -3.83 14.00 -1.35
N GLU A 127 -4.60 13.60 -2.37
CA GLU A 127 -6.05 13.76 -2.38
C GLU A 127 -6.74 12.93 -1.30
N LEU A 128 -6.34 11.68 -1.07
CA LEU A 128 -6.87 10.84 0.01
C LEU A 128 -6.63 11.48 1.37
N HIS A 129 -5.43 12.02 1.63
CA HIS A 129 -5.11 12.79 2.83
C HIS A 129 -6.02 14.00 2.99
N ARG A 130 -6.25 14.75 1.90
CA ARG A 130 -7.15 15.91 1.90
C ARG A 130 -8.58 15.49 2.24
N CYS A 131 -9.06 14.39 1.68
CA CYS A 131 -10.43 13.90 1.84
C CYS A 131 -10.70 13.16 3.16
N ASN A 132 -9.65 12.69 3.86
CA ASN A 132 -9.75 11.94 5.12
C ASN A 132 -9.44 12.78 6.38
N GLY A 133 -9.22 14.09 6.26
CA GLY A 133 -9.13 14.93 7.45
C GLY A 133 -7.89 14.61 8.29
N VAL A 134 -8.11 14.48 9.60
CA VAL A 134 -7.08 14.11 10.58
C VAL A 134 -7.13 12.63 10.97
N ASN A 135 -7.81 11.80 10.17
CA ASN A 135 -7.88 10.35 10.43
C ASN A 135 -6.48 9.72 10.35
N PRO A 136 -6.12 8.81 11.28
CA PRO A 136 -4.84 8.12 11.21
C PRO A 136 -4.77 7.21 9.98
N THR A 137 -3.56 6.99 9.47
CA THR A 137 -3.31 5.95 8.48
C THR A 137 -3.32 4.56 9.13
N PRO A 138 -3.68 3.49 8.41
CA PRO A 138 -4.11 3.51 7.00
C PRO A 138 -5.48 4.12 6.79
N PHE A 139 -5.62 4.89 5.70
CA PHE A 139 -6.93 5.29 5.21
C PHE A 139 -7.65 4.07 4.67
N PHE A 140 -8.93 3.96 5.02
CA PHE A 140 -9.78 2.86 4.58
C PHE A 140 -10.81 3.39 3.59
N ALA A 141 -10.77 2.84 2.37
CA ALA A 141 -11.69 3.15 1.30
C ALA A 141 -12.45 1.90 0.88
N ASP A 142 -13.75 1.86 1.15
CA ASP A 142 -14.62 0.73 0.79
C ASP A 142 -15.60 1.11 -0.33
N HIS A 143 -15.19 0.88 -1.57
CA HIS A 143 -16.02 1.12 -2.76
C HIS A 143 -17.09 0.03 -2.98
N ILE A 144 -17.24 -0.95 -2.08
CA ILE A 144 -18.32 -1.95 -2.11
C ILE A 144 -19.50 -1.48 -1.25
N ARG A 145 -19.22 -0.95 -0.05
CA ARG A 145 -20.25 -0.62 0.95
C ARG A 145 -20.74 0.84 0.95
N GLY A 146 -20.10 1.75 0.22
CA GLY A 146 -20.63 3.11 0.02
C GLY A 146 -19.61 4.23 0.16
N SER A 147 -20.06 5.44 0.53
CA SER A 147 -19.25 6.66 0.46
C SER A 147 -17.97 6.58 1.29
N VAL A 148 -16.83 6.80 0.62
CA VAL A 148 -15.47 6.59 1.13
C VAL A 148 -14.93 7.82 1.88
N TYR A 149 -15.44 9.02 1.59
CA TYR A 149 -14.87 10.27 2.10
C TYR A 149 -15.92 11.06 2.87
N LEU A 150 -15.87 10.98 4.20
CA LEU A 150 -16.88 11.60 5.07
C LEU A 150 -16.39 12.86 5.81
N SER A 151 -15.08 13.14 5.80
CA SER A 151 -14.48 14.22 6.61
C SER A 151 -13.27 14.89 5.93
N PRO A 152 -13.46 15.74 4.90
CA PRO A 152 -12.36 16.45 4.25
C PRO A 152 -11.70 17.49 5.19
N ARG A 153 -10.38 17.73 5.03
CA ARG A 153 -9.70 18.88 5.65
C ARG A 153 -10.23 20.16 5.02
N THR A 154 -10.55 21.15 5.86
CA THR A 154 -10.82 22.51 5.39
C THR A 154 -9.51 23.11 4.86
N THR A 155 -9.60 23.78 3.71
CA THR A 155 -8.49 24.47 3.02
C THR A 155 -7.75 25.44 3.90
#